data_AF-A0A7R9Y845-F1
#
_entry.id   AF-A0A7R9Y845-F1
#
_cell.length_a   1.000
_cell.length_b   1.000
_cell.length_c   1.000
_cell.angle_alpha   90.00
_cell.angle_beta   90.00
_cell.angle_gamma   90.00
#
_symmetry.space_group_name_H-M   'P 1'
#
loop_
_entity.id
_entity.type
_entity.pdbx_description
1 polymer ?
#
loop_
_entity_poly.entity_id
_entity_poly.type
_entity_poly.pdbx_seq_one_letter_code
_entity_poly.pdbx_strand_id
1 'polypeptide(L)'
;VIRVQGEAFACAGDLRCIFGLHLSKTVEPLSLLRWVPDADFLERLQDFYESEERVLRSEIFVDEANGDPDTDAYKTRTILEPLMKASICHAEHLNRRQAAAAVGHFVHSGPDRAETVKEFSTILRKLDASKYLEVVMATLRLWYGRWVSNRGEEDEELPDPLVLFVPLAERLSKSIGGVGLVRTESMQQPLLKFLKAGVAFAAEGVPDKCGFFAGLVPFVKRASKQIKDRVLSHLQSVLDGMAAEDRRLLIEALEEKDPDEAALSARERDLLATFPAFLESLGGSCESLSHPVE
;
A
#
# COMPACT_ATOMS: atom_id res chain seq x y z
N VAL A 1 -31.78 1.93 5.62
CA VAL A 1 -31.32 1.19 4.42
C VAL A 1 -29.86 0.78 4.56
N ILE A 2 -28.93 1.72 4.73
CA ILE A 2 -27.49 1.46 4.92
C ILE A 2 -27.20 0.43 6.03
N ARG A 3 -27.83 0.59 7.22
CA ARG A 3 -27.65 -0.34 8.34
C ARG A 3 -28.04 -1.78 7.97
N VAL A 4 -29.14 -1.97 7.26
CA VAL A 4 -29.63 -3.31 6.86
C VAL A 4 -28.71 -3.93 5.81
N GLN A 5 -28.20 -3.12 4.88
CA GLN A 5 -27.26 -3.59 3.85
C GLN A 5 -25.90 -3.96 4.47
N GLY A 6 -25.40 -3.19 5.44
CA GLY A 6 -24.18 -3.51 6.19
C GLY A 6 -24.30 -4.83 6.97
N GLU A 7 -25.40 -5.06 7.67
CA GLU A 7 -25.63 -6.34 8.36
C GLU A 7 -25.76 -7.52 7.39
N ALA A 8 -26.44 -7.32 6.26
CA ALA A 8 -26.55 -8.35 5.22
C ALA A 8 -25.18 -8.66 4.59
N PHE A 9 -24.35 -7.64 4.38
CA PHE A 9 -22.97 -7.79 3.89
C PHE A 9 -22.09 -8.54 4.90
N ALA A 10 -22.17 -8.19 6.18
CA ALA A 10 -21.46 -8.89 7.25
C ALA A 10 -21.86 -10.36 7.31
N CYS A 11 -23.17 -10.65 7.29
CA CYS A 11 -23.69 -12.01 7.27
C CYS A 11 -23.23 -12.78 6.01
N ALA A 12 -23.25 -12.16 4.84
CA ALA A 12 -22.74 -12.76 3.61
C ALA A 12 -21.24 -13.09 3.70
N GLY A 13 -20.44 -12.20 4.30
CA GLY A 13 -19.03 -12.45 4.59
C GLY A 13 -18.82 -13.67 5.50
N ASP A 14 -19.57 -13.73 6.60
CA ASP A 14 -19.51 -14.86 7.55
C ASP A 14 -19.93 -16.18 6.87
N LEU A 15 -21.03 -16.18 6.12
CA LEU A 15 -21.49 -17.37 5.39
C LEU A 15 -20.44 -17.85 4.38
N ARG A 16 -19.75 -16.95 3.66
CA ARG A 16 -18.67 -17.32 2.73
C ARG A 16 -17.46 -17.90 3.45
N CYS A 17 -17.21 -17.49 4.69
CA CYS A 17 -16.11 -18.02 5.48
C CYS A 17 -16.45 -19.34 6.18
N ILE A 18 -17.70 -19.53 6.62
CA ILE A 18 -18.17 -20.77 7.25
C ILE A 18 -18.41 -21.85 6.18
N PHE A 19 -19.07 -21.51 5.08
CA PHE A 19 -19.51 -22.44 4.04
C PHE A 19 -18.63 -22.43 2.78
N GLY A 20 -17.45 -21.82 2.84
CA GLY A 20 -16.60 -21.58 1.67
C GLY A 20 -15.89 -22.81 1.09
N LEU A 21 -14.97 -22.56 0.15
CA LEU A 21 -14.25 -23.60 -0.60
C LEU A 21 -13.41 -24.54 0.28
N HIS A 22 -13.02 -24.13 1.48
CA HIS A 22 -12.27 -25.01 2.39
C HIS A 22 -13.07 -26.26 2.79
N LEU A 23 -14.41 -26.22 2.79
CA LEU A 23 -15.26 -27.39 2.99
C LEU A 23 -15.19 -28.40 1.83
N SER A 24 -14.65 -28.04 0.66
CA SER A 24 -14.40 -29.02 -0.40
C SER A 24 -13.32 -30.05 -0.03
N LYS A 25 -12.50 -29.74 1.00
CA LYS A 25 -11.41 -30.59 1.49
C LYS A 25 -11.79 -31.37 2.76
N THR A 26 -13.02 -31.23 3.25
CA THR A 26 -13.50 -31.92 4.47
C THR A 26 -14.26 -33.21 4.15
N VAL A 27 -14.39 -34.08 5.14
CA VAL A 27 -15.12 -35.36 5.03
C VAL A 27 -16.63 -35.10 5.03
N GLU A 28 -17.39 -35.95 4.34
CA GLU A 28 -18.86 -35.95 4.41
C GLU A 28 -19.36 -36.10 5.86
N PRO A 29 -20.45 -35.42 6.26
CA PRO A 29 -21.39 -34.68 5.40
C PRO A 29 -21.05 -33.19 5.22
N LEU A 30 -19.95 -32.69 5.80
CA LEU A 30 -19.66 -31.26 5.82
C LEU A 30 -19.39 -30.67 4.43
N SER A 31 -18.89 -31.47 3.49
CA SER A 31 -18.72 -31.08 2.09
C SER A 31 -20.04 -30.69 1.40
N LEU A 32 -21.19 -31.21 1.87
CA LEU A 32 -22.52 -30.90 1.35
C LEU A 32 -23.00 -29.50 1.74
N LEU A 33 -22.43 -28.91 2.80
CA LEU A 33 -22.74 -27.56 3.26
C LEU A 33 -21.97 -26.49 2.48
N ARG A 34 -21.14 -26.89 1.50
CA ARG A 34 -20.39 -25.94 0.69
C ARG A 34 -21.33 -25.03 -0.08
N TRP A 35 -21.19 -23.74 0.15
CA TRP A 35 -21.85 -22.69 -0.59
C TRP A 35 -20.85 -21.95 -1.46
N VAL A 36 -21.13 -21.92 -2.77
CA VAL A 36 -20.43 -21.09 -3.74
C VAL A 36 -21.46 -20.10 -4.26
N PRO A 37 -21.33 -18.80 -3.92
CA PRO A 37 -22.25 -17.79 -4.45
C PRO A 37 -22.14 -17.72 -5.98
N ASP A 38 -23.26 -17.41 -6.64
CA ASP A 38 -23.26 -17.18 -8.09
C ASP A 38 -22.58 -15.84 -8.44
N ALA A 39 -22.35 -15.64 -9.75
CA ALA A 39 -21.67 -14.44 -10.26
C ALA A 39 -22.42 -13.15 -9.90
N ASP A 40 -23.73 -13.13 -10.07
CA ASP A 40 -24.59 -11.98 -9.76
C ASP A 40 -24.52 -11.58 -8.29
N PHE A 41 -24.48 -12.57 -7.38
CA PHE A 41 -24.30 -12.30 -5.95
C PHE A 41 -22.93 -11.72 -5.66
N LEU A 42 -21.88 -12.26 -6.27
CA LEU A 42 -20.51 -11.75 -6.10
C LEU A 42 -20.37 -10.33 -6.65
N GLU A 43 -21.02 -10.01 -7.77
CA GLU A 43 -21.05 -8.67 -8.35
C GLU A 43 -21.76 -7.68 -7.42
N ARG A 44 -22.96 -7.99 -6.92
CA ARG A 44 -23.67 -7.12 -5.96
C ARG A 44 -22.92 -6.94 -4.65
N LEU A 45 -22.26 -8.00 -4.20
CA LEU A 45 -21.41 -7.95 -3.02
C LEU A 45 -20.20 -7.05 -3.29
N GLN A 46 -19.63 -7.10 -4.49
CA GLN A 46 -18.56 -6.22 -4.95
C GLN A 46 -19.04 -4.77 -5.09
N ASP A 47 -20.25 -4.51 -5.60
CA ASP A 47 -20.80 -3.15 -5.72
C ASP A 47 -20.96 -2.49 -4.35
N PHE A 48 -21.56 -3.22 -3.39
CA PHE A 48 -21.69 -2.75 -2.02
C PHE A 48 -20.31 -2.59 -1.37
N TYR A 49 -19.40 -3.53 -1.63
CA TYR A 49 -18.02 -3.42 -1.18
C TYR A 49 -17.37 -2.13 -1.72
N GLU A 50 -17.52 -1.82 -3.00
CA GLU A 50 -16.93 -0.65 -3.63
C GLU A 50 -17.57 0.66 -3.16
N SER A 51 -18.87 0.66 -2.81
CA SER A 51 -19.52 1.82 -2.21
C SER A 51 -18.99 2.08 -0.81
N GLU A 52 -18.90 1.06 0.04
CA GLU A 52 -18.40 1.22 1.40
C GLU A 52 -16.88 1.46 1.45
N GLU A 53 -16.12 0.87 0.53
CA GLU A 53 -14.71 1.17 0.34
C GLU A 53 -14.49 2.65 0.03
N ARG A 54 -15.35 3.25 -0.81
CA ARG A 54 -15.29 4.68 -1.12
C ARG A 54 -15.53 5.54 0.12
N VAL A 55 -16.47 5.13 0.98
CA VAL A 55 -16.77 5.78 2.26
C VAL A 55 -15.59 5.69 3.22
N LEU A 56 -15.10 4.47 3.47
CA LEU A 56 -13.93 4.21 4.31
C LEU A 56 -12.72 5.03 3.85
N ARG A 57 -12.49 5.05 2.53
CA ARG A 57 -11.44 5.85 1.94
C ARG A 57 -11.62 7.35 2.16
N SER A 58 -12.84 7.89 2.14
CA SER A 58 -13.05 9.31 2.43
C SER A 58 -12.79 9.67 3.89
N GLU A 59 -13.06 8.75 4.83
CA GLU A 59 -12.93 8.99 6.27
C GLU A 59 -11.47 9.09 6.75
N ILE A 60 -10.58 8.37 6.09
CA ILE A 60 -9.15 8.32 6.39
C ILE A 60 -8.46 9.72 6.52
N PHE A 61 -9.02 10.75 5.88
CA PHE A 61 -8.45 12.10 5.84
C PHE A 61 -9.34 13.17 6.50
N VAL A 62 -10.45 12.77 7.12
CA VAL A 62 -11.29 13.67 7.91
C VAL A 62 -10.83 13.57 9.35
N ASP A 63 -10.39 14.69 9.93
CA ASP A 63 -9.83 14.75 11.29
C ASP A 63 -10.85 14.19 12.32
N GLU A 64 -10.57 13.00 12.86
CA GLU A 64 -11.44 12.24 13.78
C GLU A 64 -11.46 12.85 15.20
N ALA A 65 -11.45 14.16 15.34
CA ALA A 65 -11.52 14.80 16.66
C ALA A 65 -12.90 14.61 17.36
N ASN A 66 -13.93 14.15 16.64
CA ASN A 66 -15.31 14.06 17.13
C ASN A 66 -16.04 12.72 16.80
N GLY A 67 -15.31 11.63 16.55
CA GLY A 67 -15.94 10.34 16.27
C GLY A 67 -16.63 9.74 17.50
N ASP A 68 -17.94 9.49 17.41
CA ASP A 68 -18.68 8.70 18.40
C ASP A 68 -18.13 7.24 18.44
N PRO A 69 -17.66 6.74 19.60
CA PRO A 69 -17.10 5.39 19.73
C PRO A 69 -18.05 4.28 19.24
N ASP A 70 -19.36 4.46 19.42
CA ASP A 70 -20.36 3.48 18.98
C ASP A 70 -20.45 3.42 17.46
N THR A 71 -20.28 4.57 16.80
CA THR A 71 -20.21 4.66 15.33
C THR A 71 -18.92 4.04 14.78
N ASP A 72 -17.80 4.22 15.49
CA ASP A 72 -16.51 3.65 15.11
C ASP A 72 -16.53 2.11 15.15
N ALA A 73 -16.99 1.55 16.27
CA ALA A 73 -17.16 0.12 16.47
C ALA A 73 -18.18 -0.49 15.48
N TYR A 74 -19.27 0.22 15.19
CA TYR A 74 -20.25 -0.21 14.20
C TYR A 74 -19.63 -0.36 12.81
N LYS A 75 -18.89 0.65 12.32
CA LYS A 75 -18.24 0.60 11.00
C LYS A 75 -17.17 -0.49 10.93
N THR A 76 -16.41 -0.67 12.01
CA THR A 76 -15.41 -1.74 12.09
C THR A 76 -16.07 -3.11 11.91
N ARG A 77 -17.17 -3.39 12.62
CA ARG A 77 -17.86 -4.68 12.57
C ARG A 77 -18.68 -4.91 11.29
N THR A 78 -19.30 -3.86 10.76
CA THR A 78 -20.24 -4.01 9.64
C THR A 78 -19.62 -3.80 8.26
N ILE A 79 -18.47 -3.12 8.20
CA ILE A 79 -17.79 -2.82 6.94
C ILE A 79 -16.40 -3.45 6.94
N LEU A 80 -15.51 -3.00 7.84
CA LEU A 80 -14.08 -3.34 7.78
C LEU A 80 -13.80 -4.83 8.01
N GLU A 81 -14.37 -5.43 9.06
CA GLU A 81 -14.19 -6.86 9.36
C GLU A 81 -14.71 -7.78 8.23
N PRO A 82 -15.94 -7.61 7.72
CA PRO A 82 -16.41 -8.38 6.56
C PRO A 82 -15.51 -8.22 5.34
N LEU A 83 -14.96 -7.02 5.11
CA LEU A 83 -13.97 -6.70 4.09
C LEU A 83 -12.73 -7.62 4.17
N MET A 84 -12.18 -7.70 5.38
CA MET A 84 -10.97 -8.45 5.69
C MET A 84 -11.23 -9.95 5.63
N LYS A 85 -12.37 -10.41 6.16
CA LYS A 85 -12.81 -11.82 6.08
C LYS A 85 -12.97 -12.27 4.64
N ALA A 86 -13.67 -11.49 3.81
CA ALA A 86 -13.84 -11.80 2.39
C ALA A 86 -12.49 -11.91 1.66
N SER A 87 -11.56 -10.99 1.96
CA SER A 87 -10.20 -11.02 1.40
C SER A 87 -9.41 -12.27 1.81
N ILE A 88 -9.51 -12.68 3.08
CA ILE A 88 -8.85 -13.89 3.61
C ILE A 88 -9.45 -15.16 2.99
N CYS A 89 -10.77 -15.27 2.99
CA CYS A 89 -11.48 -16.48 2.55
C CYS A 89 -11.33 -16.74 1.04
N HIS A 90 -10.92 -15.72 0.27
CA HIS A 90 -10.66 -15.79 -1.18
C HIS A 90 -9.22 -15.38 -1.53
N ALA A 91 -8.25 -15.69 -0.66
CA ALA A 91 -6.85 -15.30 -0.87
C ALA A 91 -6.26 -15.76 -2.21
N GLU A 92 -6.74 -16.85 -2.80
CA GLU A 92 -6.35 -17.31 -4.15
C GLU A 92 -6.68 -16.28 -5.23
N HIS A 93 -7.84 -15.62 -5.13
CA HIS A 93 -8.36 -14.60 -6.04
C HIS A 93 -8.47 -13.23 -5.35
N LEU A 94 -7.49 -12.91 -4.50
CA LEU A 94 -7.48 -11.70 -3.69
C LEU A 94 -7.64 -10.44 -4.55
N ASN A 95 -8.67 -9.65 -4.26
CA ASN A 95 -8.81 -8.33 -4.85
C ASN A 95 -7.88 -7.35 -4.09
N ARG A 96 -6.80 -6.93 -4.76
CA ARG A 96 -5.73 -6.13 -4.13
C ARG A 96 -6.17 -4.73 -3.75
N ARG A 97 -6.98 -4.08 -4.59
CA ARG A 97 -7.50 -2.72 -4.36
C ARG A 97 -8.36 -2.66 -3.11
N GLN A 98 -9.18 -3.69 -2.99
CA GLN A 98 -10.10 -3.96 -1.92
C GLN A 98 -9.36 -4.19 -0.59
N ALA A 99 -8.41 -5.12 -0.56
CA ALA A 99 -7.57 -5.33 0.62
C ALA A 99 -6.72 -4.09 0.95
N ALA A 100 -6.29 -3.32 -0.05
CA ALA A 100 -5.52 -2.09 0.17
C ALA A 100 -6.33 -0.98 0.86
N ALA A 101 -7.63 -0.90 0.59
CA ALA A 101 -8.50 0.03 1.32
C ALA A 101 -8.58 -0.33 2.81
N ALA A 102 -8.71 -1.63 3.14
CA ALA A 102 -8.68 -2.12 4.51
C ALA A 102 -7.35 -1.81 5.20
N VAL A 103 -6.23 -2.11 4.52
CA VAL A 103 -4.87 -1.87 5.01
C VAL A 103 -4.57 -0.37 5.18
N GLY A 104 -5.29 0.52 4.50
CA GLY A 104 -5.16 1.97 4.69
C GLY A 104 -5.46 2.44 6.12
N HIS A 105 -6.37 1.77 6.83
CA HIS A 105 -6.77 2.13 8.20
C HIS A 105 -5.70 1.81 9.27
N PHE A 106 -4.50 1.41 8.86
CA PHE A 106 -3.42 1.02 9.77
C PHE A 106 -2.86 2.16 10.62
N VAL A 107 -3.01 3.42 10.21
CA VAL A 107 -2.47 4.60 10.93
C VAL A 107 -3.55 5.60 11.35
N HIS A 108 -4.68 5.69 10.65
CA HIS A 108 -5.53 6.90 10.67
C HIS A 108 -6.97 6.64 11.14
N SER A 109 -7.22 5.58 11.92
CA SER A 109 -8.60 5.18 12.24
C SER A 109 -8.75 4.67 13.67
N GLY A 110 -7.99 5.25 14.58
CA GLY A 110 -7.97 4.84 15.98
C GLY A 110 -7.26 3.50 16.26
N PRO A 111 -7.05 3.19 17.56
CA PRO A 111 -6.29 2.02 17.99
C PRO A 111 -6.99 0.70 17.67
N ASP A 112 -8.32 0.63 17.78
CA ASP A 112 -9.08 -0.62 17.63
C ASP A 112 -9.09 -1.12 16.17
N ARG A 113 -9.34 -0.22 15.21
CA ARG A 113 -9.21 -0.55 13.79
C ARG A 113 -7.78 -0.88 13.42
N ALA A 114 -6.80 -0.13 13.93
CA ALA A 114 -5.40 -0.41 13.64
C ALA A 114 -4.98 -1.82 14.11
N GLU A 115 -5.44 -2.28 15.29
CA GLU A 115 -5.16 -3.64 15.75
C GLU A 115 -5.87 -4.69 14.88
N THR A 116 -7.12 -4.46 14.50
CA THR A 116 -7.86 -5.36 13.61
C THR A 116 -7.18 -5.50 12.24
N VAL A 117 -6.74 -4.39 11.65
CA VAL A 117 -6.01 -4.38 10.36
C VAL A 117 -4.64 -5.04 10.48
N LYS A 118 -4.00 -4.98 11.65
CA LYS A 118 -2.75 -5.68 11.97
C LYS A 118 -2.91 -7.18 12.07
N GLU A 119 -4.00 -7.65 12.66
CA GLU A 119 -4.36 -9.06 12.62
C GLU A 119 -4.61 -9.52 11.19
N PHE A 120 -5.40 -8.77 10.42
CA PHE A 120 -5.66 -9.04 9.00
C PHE A 120 -4.37 -9.12 8.17
N SER A 121 -3.49 -8.12 8.30
CA SER A 121 -2.19 -8.08 7.62
C SER A 121 -1.32 -9.29 7.99
N THR A 122 -1.35 -9.70 9.25
CA THR A 122 -0.62 -10.87 9.74
C THR A 122 -1.15 -12.16 9.13
N ILE A 123 -2.47 -12.33 9.07
CA ILE A 123 -3.12 -13.49 8.45
C ILE A 123 -2.81 -13.53 6.96
N LEU A 124 -3.02 -12.42 6.25
CA LEU A 124 -2.81 -12.33 4.80
C LEU A 124 -1.35 -12.66 4.42
N ARG A 125 -0.38 -12.14 5.17
CA ARG A 125 1.04 -12.45 4.99
C ARG A 125 1.35 -13.93 5.22
N LYS A 126 0.73 -14.57 6.21
CA LYS A 126 0.91 -16.01 6.49
C LYS A 126 0.32 -16.89 5.39
N LEU A 127 -0.77 -16.44 4.76
CA LEU A 127 -1.40 -17.15 3.64
C LEU A 127 -0.55 -17.04 2.37
N ASP A 128 -0.17 -15.81 2.00
CA ASP A 128 0.65 -15.55 0.81
C ASP A 128 1.39 -14.22 0.96
N ALA A 129 2.69 -14.30 1.20
CA ALA A 129 3.54 -13.13 1.37
C ALA A 129 3.66 -12.27 0.10
N SER A 130 3.60 -12.88 -1.10
CA SER A 130 3.68 -12.14 -2.35
C SER A 130 2.43 -11.29 -2.53
N LYS A 131 1.25 -11.91 -2.37
CA LYS A 131 -0.02 -11.18 -2.44
C LYS A 131 -0.15 -10.11 -1.37
N TYR A 132 0.35 -10.39 -0.16
CA TYR A 132 0.40 -9.38 0.88
C TYR A 132 1.22 -8.15 0.46
N LEU A 133 2.43 -8.34 -0.08
CA LEU A 133 3.25 -7.22 -0.56
C LEU A 133 2.62 -6.48 -1.75
N GLU A 134 1.89 -7.18 -2.61
CA GLU A 134 1.10 -6.56 -3.68
C GLU A 134 -0.03 -5.68 -3.13
N VAL A 135 -0.68 -6.11 -2.04
CA VAL A 135 -1.65 -5.28 -1.29
C VAL A 135 -0.98 -4.07 -0.64
N VAL A 136 0.19 -4.25 -0.03
CA VAL A 136 0.96 -3.12 0.54
C VAL A 136 1.30 -2.10 -0.56
N MET A 137 1.77 -2.55 -1.73
CA MET A 137 2.07 -1.65 -2.86
C MET A 137 0.81 -0.93 -3.35
N ALA A 138 -0.30 -1.65 -3.49
CA ALA A 138 -1.59 -1.05 -3.87
C ALA A 138 -2.05 -0.01 -2.83
N THR A 139 -1.81 -0.26 -1.54
CA THR A 139 -2.10 0.68 -0.45
C THR A 139 -1.26 1.94 -0.59
N LEU A 140 0.07 1.80 -0.71
CA LEU A 140 0.97 2.93 -0.86
C LEU A 140 0.60 3.77 -2.09
N ARG A 141 0.33 3.14 -3.24
CA ARG A 141 -0.06 3.83 -4.48
C ARG A 141 -1.40 4.55 -4.35
N LEU A 142 -2.39 3.93 -3.72
CA LEU A 142 -3.69 4.54 -3.48
C LEU A 142 -3.55 5.81 -2.63
N TRP A 143 -2.80 5.71 -1.54
CA TRP A 143 -2.55 6.80 -0.62
C TRP A 143 -1.76 7.94 -1.26
N TYR A 144 -0.72 7.58 -2.01
CA TYR A 144 0.10 8.54 -2.73
C TYR A 144 -0.66 9.20 -3.88
N GLY A 145 -1.43 8.46 -4.67
CA GLY A 145 -2.19 9.02 -5.80
C GLY A 145 -3.29 9.99 -5.34
N ARG A 146 -3.94 9.70 -4.21
CA ARG A 146 -4.88 10.64 -3.58
C ARG A 146 -4.18 11.88 -3.06
N TRP A 147 -2.98 11.71 -2.52
CA TRP A 147 -2.15 12.84 -2.16
C TRP A 147 -1.86 13.75 -3.37
N VAL A 148 -1.38 13.20 -4.49
CA VAL A 148 -1.12 13.96 -5.74
C VAL A 148 -2.38 14.69 -6.20
N SER A 149 -3.54 14.02 -6.12
CA SER A 149 -4.81 14.53 -6.65
C SER A 149 -5.45 15.61 -5.77
N ASN A 150 -5.29 15.53 -4.44
CA ASN A 150 -5.93 16.46 -3.49
C ASN A 150 -5.17 17.78 -3.30
N ARG A 151 -3.94 17.90 -3.81
CA ARG A 151 -3.14 19.14 -3.75
C ARG A 151 -3.34 20.07 -4.96
N GLY A 152 -4.48 19.91 -5.65
CA GLY A 152 -4.75 20.57 -6.93
C GLY A 152 -5.20 22.04 -6.87
N GLU A 153 -5.62 22.57 -5.73
CA GLU A 153 -6.17 23.93 -5.65
C GLU A 153 -5.79 24.58 -4.30
N GLU A 154 -4.93 25.60 -4.34
CA GLU A 154 -4.78 26.76 -3.42
C GLU A 154 -4.82 26.61 -1.87
N ASP A 155 -4.85 25.43 -1.27
CA ASP A 155 -4.79 25.29 0.21
C ASP A 155 -3.34 25.19 0.73
N GLU A 156 -2.73 26.35 1.01
CA GLU A 156 -1.43 26.50 1.69
C GLU A 156 -1.39 25.92 3.13
N GLU A 157 -2.54 25.56 3.71
CA GLU A 157 -2.64 25.10 5.11
C GLU A 157 -2.59 23.58 5.30
N LEU A 158 -2.57 22.78 4.23
CA LEU A 158 -2.50 21.32 4.36
C LEU A 158 -1.08 20.88 4.77
N PRO A 159 -0.90 20.15 5.90
CA PRO A 159 0.41 19.74 6.40
C PRO A 159 1.22 18.95 5.36
N ASP A 160 2.55 18.96 5.54
CA ASP A 160 3.48 18.25 4.65
C ASP A 160 2.97 16.80 4.41
N PRO A 161 2.77 16.40 3.16
CA PRO A 161 2.10 15.17 2.79
C PRO A 161 2.89 13.90 3.10
N LEU A 162 4.20 14.03 3.32
CA LEU A 162 5.01 12.96 3.87
C LEU A 162 4.58 12.63 5.32
N VAL A 163 3.92 13.55 6.03
CA VAL A 163 3.47 13.37 7.42
C VAL A 163 2.48 12.22 7.58
N LEU A 164 1.64 11.93 6.58
CA LEU A 164 0.69 10.80 6.66
C LEU A 164 1.19 9.58 5.88
N PHE A 165 1.84 9.81 4.74
CA PHE A 165 2.33 8.75 3.86
C PHE A 165 3.51 7.97 4.47
N VAL A 166 4.50 8.66 5.05
CA VAL A 166 5.70 8.01 5.59
C VAL A 166 5.38 7.19 6.84
N PRO A 167 4.58 7.67 7.83
CA PRO A 167 4.20 6.84 8.97
C PRO A 167 3.40 5.60 8.58
N LEU A 168 2.54 5.71 7.55
CA LEU A 168 1.86 4.55 6.97
C LEU A 168 2.88 3.55 6.41
N ALA A 169 3.80 4.00 5.58
CA ALA A 169 4.86 3.16 5.03
C ALA A 169 5.73 2.50 6.11
N GLU A 170 6.10 3.23 7.16
CA GLU A 170 6.85 2.68 8.29
C GLU A 170 6.09 1.59 9.03
N ARG A 171 4.81 1.85 9.31
CA ARG A 171 3.95 0.89 9.98
C ARG A 171 3.71 -0.37 9.12
N LEU A 172 3.51 -0.21 7.80
CA LEU A 172 3.38 -1.33 6.85
C LEU A 172 4.68 -2.12 6.69
N SER A 173 5.82 -1.43 6.73
CA SER A 173 7.13 -2.09 6.76
C SER A 173 7.29 -2.96 8.03
N LYS A 174 6.81 -2.48 9.19
CA LYS A 174 6.77 -3.24 10.45
C LYS A 174 5.86 -4.48 10.37
N SER A 175 4.74 -4.40 9.68
CA SER A 175 3.82 -5.53 9.52
C SER A 175 4.29 -6.61 8.53
N ILE A 176 5.37 -6.40 7.76
CA ILE A 176 6.02 -7.51 7.02
C ILE A 176 6.68 -8.52 7.98
N GLY A 177 6.90 -8.15 9.24
CA GLY A 177 7.46 -9.03 10.28
C GLY A 177 8.94 -8.77 10.54
N GLY A 178 9.51 -9.36 11.59
CA GLY A 178 10.86 -9.03 12.07
C GLY A 178 11.97 -9.18 11.01
N VAL A 179 13.13 -8.55 11.26
CA VAL A 179 14.28 -8.55 10.34
C VAL A 179 14.71 -9.98 9.94
N GLY A 180 14.56 -10.97 10.83
CA GLY A 180 14.82 -12.37 10.52
C GLY A 180 13.88 -12.95 9.45
N LEU A 181 12.58 -12.63 9.51
CA LEU A 181 11.59 -13.10 8.53
C LEU A 181 11.82 -12.46 7.16
N VAL A 182 12.17 -11.17 7.13
CA VAL A 182 12.49 -10.46 5.88
C VAL A 182 13.68 -11.09 5.14
N ARG A 183 14.58 -11.75 5.88
CA ARG A 183 15.78 -12.39 5.33
C ARG A 183 15.56 -13.83 4.87
N THR A 184 14.38 -14.43 5.09
CA THR A 184 14.11 -15.79 4.61
C THR A 184 13.96 -15.83 3.09
N GLU A 185 14.38 -16.91 2.45
CA GLU A 185 14.29 -17.08 0.99
C GLU A 185 12.86 -16.88 0.47
N SER A 186 11.86 -17.34 1.24
CA SER A 186 10.44 -17.16 0.93
C SER A 186 10.00 -15.69 0.84
N MET A 187 10.69 -14.77 1.52
CA MET A 187 10.38 -13.34 1.54
C MET A 187 11.28 -12.52 0.61
N GLN A 188 12.51 -12.97 0.35
CA GLN A 188 13.48 -12.17 -0.40
C GLN A 188 13.03 -11.87 -1.85
N GLN A 189 12.49 -12.87 -2.56
CA GLN A 189 12.03 -12.67 -3.94
C GLN A 189 10.76 -11.81 -4.02
N PRO A 190 9.71 -12.05 -3.19
CA PRO A 190 8.57 -11.14 -3.10
C PRO A 190 8.97 -9.70 -2.75
N LEU A 191 9.85 -9.51 -1.76
CA LEU A 191 10.30 -8.17 -1.36
C LEU A 191 11.07 -7.46 -2.47
N LEU A 192 11.94 -8.18 -3.19
CA LEU A 192 12.63 -7.59 -4.32
C LEU A 192 11.66 -7.15 -5.41
N LYS A 193 10.68 -7.99 -5.77
CA LYS A 193 9.64 -7.63 -6.75
C LYS A 193 8.86 -6.39 -6.30
N PHE A 194 8.48 -6.34 -5.03
CA PHE A 194 7.84 -5.19 -4.41
C PHE A 194 8.68 -3.91 -4.55
N LEU A 195 9.96 -3.95 -4.16
CA LEU A 195 10.83 -2.77 -4.23
C LEU A 195 11.05 -2.32 -5.68
N LYS A 196 11.27 -3.26 -6.61
CA LYS A 196 11.41 -2.93 -8.04
C LYS A 196 10.15 -2.27 -8.61
N ALA A 197 8.97 -2.81 -8.29
CA ALA A 197 7.70 -2.22 -8.71
C ALA A 197 7.45 -0.84 -8.09
N GLY A 198 7.99 -0.56 -6.90
CA GLY A 198 7.97 0.74 -6.27
C GLY A 198 8.90 1.73 -6.96
N VAL A 199 10.14 1.33 -7.26
CA VAL A 199 11.12 2.14 -8.00
C VAL A 199 10.57 2.53 -9.38
N ALA A 200 10.04 1.56 -10.13
CA ALA A 200 9.45 1.82 -11.44
C ALA A 200 8.28 2.81 -11.36
N PHE A 201 7.43 2.70 -10.33
CA PHE A 201 6.32 3.63 -10.12
C PHE A 201 6.80 5.05 -9.79
N ALA A 202 7.77 5.19 -8.89
CA ALA A 202 8.33 6.48 -8.50
C ALA A 202 9.02 7.21 -9.67
N ALA A 203 9.57 6.44 -10.62
CA ALA A 203 10.30 6.94 -11.78
C ALA A 203 9.42 7.24 -13.02
N GLU A 204 8.16 6.76 -13.07
CA GLU A 204 7.29 6.85 -14.27
C GLU A 204 6.76 8.27 -14.56
N GLY A 205 6.97 9.23 -13.67
CA GLY A 205 6.43 10.59 -13.82
C GLY A 205 7.15 11.55 -12.90
N VAL A 206 8.44 11.74 -13.15
CA VAL A 206 9.26 12.75 -12.47
C VAL A 206 8.75 14.13 -12.92
N PRO A 207 8.61 15.10 -12.01
CA PRO A 207 8.86 15.05 -10.56
C PRO A 207 7.68 14.53 -9.70
N ASP A 208 6.48 14.44 -10.27
CA ASP A 208 5.23 14.18 -9.54
C ASP A 208 5.20 12.91 -8.69
N LYS A 209 5.88 11.86 -9.11
CA LYS A 209 5.92 10.55 -8.42
C LYS A 209 7.16 10.33 -7.56
N CYS A 210 8.12 11.26 -7.57
CA CYS A 210 9.40 11.08 -6.88
C CYS A 210 9.24 10.93 -5.36
N GLY A 211 8.30 11.67 -4.76
CA GLY A 211 7.99 11.56 -3.33
C GLY A 211 7.65 10.14 -2.86
N PHE A 212 7.26 9.25 -3.77
CA PHE A 212 7.00 7.84 -3.45
C PHE A 212 8.25 7.11 -2.93
N PHE A 213 9.46 7.57 -3.28
CA PHE A 213 10.71 7.01 -2.77
C PHE A 213 10.81 7.08 -1.24
N ALA A 214 10.30 8.14 -0.60
CA ALA A 214 10.23 8.25 0.85
C ALA A 214 9.46 7.09 1.49
N GLY A 215 8.38 6.63 0.83
CA GLY A 215 7.59 5.48 1.28
C GLY A 215 8.31 4.13 1.10
N LEU A 216 9.34 4.05 0.25
CA LEU A 216 10.13 2.83 0.07
C LEU A 216 11.28 2.70 1.06
N VAL A 217 11.79 3.82 1.60
CA VAL A 217 12.91 3.86 2.56
C VAL A 217 12.71 2.90 3.73
N PRO A 218 11.54 2.83 4.42
CA PRO A 218 11.36 1.92 5.56
C PRO A 218 11.49 0.44 5.18
N PHE A 219 11.19 0.08 3.93
CA PHE A 219 11.31 -1.30 3.43
C PHE A 219 12.76 -1.63 3.08
N VAL A 220 13.44 -0.70 2.39
CA VAL A 220 14.86 -0.84 2.03
C VAL A 220 15.74 -0.96 3.26
N LYS A 221 15.51 -0.16 4.32
CA LYS A 221 16.28 -0.22 5.58
C LYS A 221 16.30 -1.62 6.21
N ARG A 222 15.28 -2.45 5.95
CA ARG A 222 15.16 -3.82 6.48
C ARG A 222 15.65 -4.89 5.52
N ALA A 223 15.81 -4.54 4.25
CA ALA A 223 16.25 -5.46 3.21
C ALA A 223 17.70 -5.91 3.46
N SER A 224 18.04 -7.12 3.00
CA SER A 224 19.42 -7.60 3.01
C SER A 224 20.26 -6.80 2.01
N LYS A 225 21.59 -6.79 2.21
CA LYS A 225 22.52 -6.13 1.28
C LYS A 225 22.31 -6.60 -0.17
N GLN A 226 22.17 -7.91 -0.38
CA GLN A 226 21.91 -8.49 -1.70
C GLN A 226 20.63 -7.93 -2.37
N ILE A 227 19.55 -7.71 -1.60
CA ILE A 227 18.33 -7.10 -2.15
C ILE A 227 18.62 -5.64 -2.51
N LYS A 228 19.31 -4.88 -1.63
CA LYS A 228 19.67 -3.48 -1.89
C LYS A 228 20.48 -3.33 -3.18
N ASP A 229 21.52 -4.15 -3.35
CA ASP A 229 22.37 -4.13 -4.55
C ASP A 229 21.55 -4.40 -5.83
N ARG A 230 20.61 -5.35 -5.77
CA ARG A 230 19.71 -5.68 -6.90
C ARG A 230 18.66 -4.61 -7.18
N VAL A 231 18.25 -3.86 -6.15
CA VAL A 231 17.35 -2.71 -6.30
C VAL A 231 18.11 -1.53 -6.88
N LEU A 232 19.34 -1.28 -6.43
CA LEU A 232 20.22 -0.24 -6.99
C LEU A 232 20.52 -0.50 -8.47
N SER A 233 20.87 -1.74 -8.83
CA SER A 233 21.08 -2.12 -10.24
C SER A 233 19.82 -1.91 -11.09
N HIS A 234 18.64 -2.18 -10.51
CA HIS A 234 17.38 -1.94 -11.21
C HIS A 234 17.06 -0.46 -11.35
N LEU A 235 17.35 0.34 -10.32
CA LEU A 235 17.19 1.79 -10.36
C LEU A 235 18.07 2.38 -11.46
N GLN A 236 19.35 2.00 -11.55
CA GLN A 236 20.23 2.41 -12.64
C GLN A 236 19.62 2.10 -14.01
N SER A 237 19.18 0.86 -14.22
CA SER A 237 18.51 0.46 -15.46
C SER A 237 17.23 1.26 -15.76
N VAL A 238 16.46 1.67 -14.74
CA VAL A 238 15.28 2.52 -14.91
C VAL A 238 15.68 3.95 -15.28
N LEU A 239 16.72 4.49 -14.64
CA LEU A 239 17.26 5.82 -14.94
C LEU A 239 17.88 5.89 -16.34
N ASP A 240 18.52 4.83 -16.81
CA ASP A 240 19.09 4.76 -18.16
C ASP A 240 18.00 4.70 -19.25
N GLY A 241 16.84 4.12 -18.93
CA GLY A 241 15.67 4.10 -19.82
C GLY A 241 14.77 5.34 -19.72
N MET A 242 15.08 6.28 -18.83
CA MET A 242 14.28 7.47 -18.56
C MET A 242 14.54 8.57 -19.61
N ALA A 243 13.57 9.46 -19.82
CA ALA A 243 13.77 10.66 -20.62
C ALA A 243 14.92 11.51 -20.05
N ALA A 244 15.72 12.12 -20.92
CA ALA A 244 16.90 12.88 -20.50
C ALA A 244 16.57 14.01 -19.53
N GLU A 245 15.41 14.66 -19.69
CA GLU A 245 14.96 15.75 -18.82
C GLU A 245 14.61 15.25 -17.41
N ASP A 246 13.78 14.22 -17.30
CA ASP A 246 13.42 13.58 -16.03
C ASP A 246 14.66 13.07 -15.28
N ARG A 247 15.62 12.47 -16.00
CA ARG A 247 16.90 12.03 -15.44
C ARG A 247 17.71 13.22 -14.94
N ARG A 248 17.73 14.33 -15.68
CA ARG A 248 18.44 15.57 -15.30
C ARG A 248 17.90 16.12 -13.99
N LEU A 249 16.57 16.21 -13.85
CA LEU A 249 15.89 16.68 -12.63
C LEU A 249 16.27 15.86 -11.40
N LEU A 250 16.32 14.52 -11.53
CA LEU A 250 16.74 13.63 -10.44
C LEU A 250 18.22 13.78 -10.08
N ILE A 251 19.10 14.01 -11.05
CA ILE A 251 20.54 14.22 -10.80
C ILE A 251 20.78 15.59 -10.16
N GLU A 252 20.14 16.65 -10.64
CA GLU A 252 20.22 17.99 -10.04
C GLU A 252 19.81 17.96 -8.57
N ALA A 253 18.73 17.23 -8.26
CA ALA A 253 18.28 17.00 -6.88
C ALA A 253 19.29 16.27 -5.99
N LEU A 254 20.17 15.43 -6.57
CA LEU A 254 21.23 14.73 -5.83
C LEU A 254 22.47 15.59 -5.59
N GLU A 255 22.75 16.53 -6.49
CA GLU A 255 23.94 17.38 -6.40
C GLU A 255 23.73 18.59 -5.49
N GLU A 256 22.57 18.71 -4.83
CA GLU A 256 22.13 19.89 -4.07
C GLU A 256 22.29 21.20 -4.86
N LYS A 257 22.35 21.10 -6.20
CA LYS A 257 22.26 22.27 -7.07
C LYS A 257 20.79 22.63 -7.08
N ASP A 258 20.47 23.90 -6.78
CA ASP A 258 19.11 24.38 -7.00
C ASP A 258 18.78 24.12 -8.48
N PRO A 259 17.86 23.18 -8.78
CA PRO A 259 17.42 22.98 -10.14
C PRO A 259 16.87 24.32 -10.62
N ASP A 260 17.32 24.78 -11.79
CA ASP A 260 17.15 26.14 -12.34
C ASP A 260 15.94 26.85 -11.70
N GLU A 261 16.18 27.78 -10.76
CA GLU A 261 15.17 28.31 -9.80
C GLU A 261 13.90 28.85 -10.48
N ALA A 262 13.98 29.14 -11.78
CA ALA A 262 12.89 29.63 -12.61
C ALA A 262 11.94 28.55 -13.16
N ALA A 263 12.29 27.25 -13.12
CA ALA A 263 11.57 26.18 -13.83
C ALA A 263 10.72 25.26 -12.95
N LEU A 264 11.13 25.00 -11.69
CA LEU A 264 10.43 24.08 -10.79
C LEU A 264 9.70 24.81 -9.67
N SER A 265 8.46 24.38 -9.41
CA SER A 265 7.71 24.80 -8.24
C SER A 265 8.37 24.31 -6.95
N ALA A 266 8.13 24.98 -5.81
CA ALA A 266 8.59 24.51 -4.50
C ALA A 266 8.16 23.06 -4.20
N ARG A 267 6.96 22.68 -4.66
CA ARG A 267 6.42 21.32 -4.60
C ARG A 267 7.34 20.29 -5.24
N GLU A 268 7.83 20.56 -6.45
CA GLU A 268 8.63 19.60 -7.19
C GLU A 268 10.00 19.40 -6.54
N ARG A 269 10.55 20.46 -5.94
CA ARG A 269 11.77 20.40 -5.15
C ARG A 269 11.62 19.53 -3.90
N ASP A 270 10.54 19.66 -3.14
CA ASP A 270 10.27 18.82 -1.96
C ASP A 270 10.18 17.33 -2.32
N LEU A 271 9.57 16.99 -3.46
CA LEU A 271 9.44 15.62 -3.91
C LEU A 271 10.78 15.02 -4.34
N LEU A 272 11.57 15.82 -5.04
CA LEU A 272 12.90 15.44 -5.48
C LEU A 272 13.86 15.24 -4.29
N ALA A 273 13.71 16.00 -3.20
CA ALA A 273 14.49 15.85 -1.97
C ALA A 273 14.33 14.48 -1.28
N THR A 274 13.29 13.71 -1.63
CA THR A 274 13.12 12.34 -1.10
C THR A 274 14.03 11.31 -1.74
N PHE A 275 14.55 11.59 -2.95
CA PHE A 275 15.38 10.68 -3.72
C PHE A 275 16.77 10.45 -3.12
N PRO A 276 17.53 11.48 -2.67
CA PRO A 276 18.80 11.28 -1.96
C PRO A 276 18.69 10.31 -0.77
N ALA A 277 17.67 10.49 0.09
CA ALA A 277 17.46 9.63 1.26
C ALA A 277 17.19 8.17 0.88
N PHE A 278 16.53 7.93 -0.27
CA PHE A 278 16.33 6.59 -0.80
C PHE A 278 17.63 5.96 -1.29
N LEU A 279 18.46 6.69 -2.03
CA LEU A 279 19.77 6.20 -2.47
C LEU A 279 20.70 5.88 -1.31
N GLU A 280 20.76 6.76 -0.32
CA GLU A 280 21.53 6.53 0.90
C GLU A 280 21.07 5.24 1.60
N SER A 281 19.75 4.99 1.65
CA SER A 281 19.20 3.77 2.26
C SER A 281 19.61 2.48 1.54
N LEU A 282 19.88 2.56 0.24
CA LEU A 282 20.42 1.48 -0.59
C LEU A 282 21.93 1.30 -0.39
N GLY A 283 22.62 2.29 0.17
CA GLY A 283 24.09 2.34 0.26
C GLY A 283 24.76 2.81 -1.04
N GLY A 284 24.01 3.47 -1.92
CA GLY A 284 24.53 4.11 -3.14
C GLY A 284 24.99 5.54 -2.87
N SER A 285 25.80 6.08 -3.78
CA SER A 285 26.21 7.49 -3.82
C SER A 285 25.83 8.11 -5.18
N CYS A 286 25.87 9.44 -5.29
CA CYS A 286 25.66 10.12 -6.58
C CYS A 286 26.68 9.63 -7.64
N GLU A 287 27.93 9.37 -7.22
CA GLU A 287 28.98 8.78 -8.06
C GLU A 287 28.63 7.39 -8.62
N SER A 288 27.76 6.64 -7.92
CA SER A 288 27.30 5.33 -8.39
C SER A 288 26.25 5.41 -9.51
N LEU A 289 25.72 6.59 -9.80
CA LEU A 289 24.71 6.83 -10.85
C LEU A 289 25.25 7.61 -12.06
N SER A 290 26.45 8.20 -11.94
CA SER A 290 27.05 9.09 -12.96
C SER A 290 27.83 8.35 -14.05
N HIS A 291 28.12 7.05 -13.87
CA HIS A 291 28.75 6.24 -14.90
C HIS A 291 27.71 5.41 -15.65
N PRO A 292 27.52 5.62 -16.97
CA PRO A 292 26.72 4.69 -17.77
C PRO A 292 27.40 3.32 -17.71
N VAL A 293 26.61 2.27 -17.48
CA VAL A 293 27.09 0.89 -17.61
C VAL A 293 27.36 0.66 -19.10
N GLU A 294 28.63 0.67 -19.48
CA GLU A 294 29.08 0.26 -20.83
C GLU A 294 28.72 -1.20 -21.14
#